data_AF-A0A0Q0X6X0-F1
#
_entry.id   AF-A0A0Q0X6X0-F1
#
_cell.length_a   1.000
_cell.length_b   1.000
_cell.length_c   1.000
_cell.angle_alpha   90.00
_cell.angle_beta   90.00
_cell.angle_gamma   90.00
#
_symmetry.space_group_name_H-M   'P 1'
#
loop_
_entity.id
_entity.type
_entity.pdbx_description
1 polymer ?
#
loop_
_entity_poly.entity_id
_entity_poly.type
_entity_poly.pdbx_seq_one_letter_code
_entity_poly.pdbx_strand_id
1 'polypeptide(L)'
;MIGCSDSKQNLIVVEDDHDIDLTQLDSVRDNLNGFWILEDVLDEENLLYLDFDKENNVTSWETIPFSREIEQSGVIPMISCRPWVTIIKPHDKVELEFVGLYYSDTLEIESLSKTKFKIDGLTYLRHKGYDFMSSPIMPESVPED
;
A
#
# COMPACT_ATOMS: atom_id res chain seq x y z
N MET A 1 -14.95 -28.21 -5.80
CA MET A 1 -15.65 -26.94 -5.52
C MET A 1 -14.60 -25.85 -5.59
N ILE A 2 -14.52 -25.13 -6.71
CA ILE A 2 -13.63 -23.98 -6.86
C ILE A 2 -14.41 -22.84 -6.19
N GLY A 3 -14.05 -22.53 -4.95
CA GLY A 3 -14.69 -21.44 -4.21
C GLY A 3 -14.16 -20.12 -4.74
N CYS A 4 -14.98 -19.37 -5.47
CA CYS A 4 -14.75 -17.95 -5.72
C CYS A 4 -14.62 -17.27 -4.35
N SER A 5 -13.43 -16.79 -3.99
CA SER A 5 -13.31 -15.86 -2.87
C SER A 5 -14.02 -14.58 -3.27
N ASP A 6 -15.03 -14.19 -2.51
CA ASP A 6 -15.68 -12.90 -2.66
C ASP A 6 -14.66 -11.81 -2.29
N SER A 7 -13.97 -11.29 -3.30
CA SER A 7 -12.82 -10.38 -3.19
C SER A 7 -13.11 -9.15 -2.33
N LYS A 8 -14.38 -8.76 -2.25
CA LYS A 8 -14.86 -7.64 -1.42
C LYS A 8 -14.74 -7.90 0.09
N GLN A 9 -14.71 -9.16 0.54
CA GLN A 9 -14.60 -9.49 1.97
C GLN A 9 -13.24 -9.13 2.57
N ASN A 10 -12.23 -8.95 1.72
CA ASN A 10 -10.87 -8.61 2.13
C ASN A 10 -10.56 -7.11 2.02
N LEU A 11 -11.54 -6.29 1.62
CA LEU A 11 -11.41 -4.84 1.68
C LEU A 11 -11.54 -4.34 3.12
N ILE A 12 -10.80 -3.28 3.44
CA ILE A 12 -10.97 -2.56 4.71
C ILE A 12 -12.12 -1.57 4.55
N VAL A 13 -13.04 -1.60 5.52
CA VAL A 13 -14.17 -0.66 5.60
C VAL A 13 -14.06 0.10 6.92
N VAL A 14 -14.21 1.42 6.87
CA VAL A 14 -14.16 2.32 8.03
C VAL A 14 -15.43 3.16 8.02
N GLU A 15 -16.06 3.35 9.18
CA GLU A 15 -17.34 4.09 9.29
C GLU A 15 -17.19 5.60 9.02
N ASP A 16 -16.02 6.16 9.32
CA ASP A 16 -15.67 7.57 9.11
C ASP A 16 -14.39 7.67 8.28
N ASP A 17 -14.54 7.37 6.99
CA ASP A 17 -13.46 7.49 6.00
C ASP A 17 -13.50 8.90 5.40
N HIS A 18 -12.45 9.66 5.67
CA HIS A 18 -12.27 11.03 5.23
C HIS A 18 -10.95 11.19 4.49
N ASP A 19 -10.90 12.21 3.65
CA ASP A 19 -9.67 12.56 2.93
C ASP A 19 -8.58 12.95 3.93
N ILE A 20 -7.40 12.38 3.71
CA ILE A 20 -6.17 12.70 4.43
C ILE A 20 -5.60 13.99 3.86
N ASP A 21 -5.19 14.88 4.77
CA ASP A 21 -4.49 16.10 4.40
C ASP A 21 -3.14 15.78 3.77
N LEU A 22 -3.07 15.93 2.45
CA LEU A 22 -1.86 15.71 1.66
C LEU A 22 -0.74 16.70 1.97
N THR A 23 -0.95 17.72 2.80
CA THR A 23 0.15 18.61 3.23
C THR A 23 1.05 17.96 4.29
N GLN A 24 0.58 16.92 4.98
CA GLN A 24 1.27 16.26 6.09
C GLN A 24 1.92 14.94 5.64
N LEU A 25 3.21 14.98 5.29
CA LEU A 25 3.92 13.80 4.74
C LEU A 25 3.89 12.56 5.64
N ASP A 26 4.02 12.73 6.96
CA ASP A 26 3.94 11.61 7.89
C ASP A 26 2.56 10.94 7.84
N SER A 27 1.49 11.75 7.76
CA SER A 27 0.11 11.23 7.64
C SER A 27 -0.11 10.55 6.30
N VAL A 28 0.40 11.11 5.21
CA VAL A 28 0.34 10.49 3.88
C VAL A 28 1.05 9.13 3.91
N ARG A 29 2.27 9.07 4.43
CA ARG A 29 3.06 7.84 4.54
C ARG A 29 2.32 6.77 5.34
N ASP A 30 1.86 7.12 6.53
CA ASP A 30 1.20 6.17 7.43
C ASP A 30 -0.09 5.61 6.82
N ASN A 31 -0.82 6.42 6.05
CA ASN A 31 -2.02 5.96 5.36
C ASN A 31 -1.72 5.20 4.06
N LEU A 32 -0.63 5.51 3.35
CA LEU A 32 -0.18 4.74 2.17
C LEU A 32 0.39 3.36 2.54
N ASN A 33 1.07 3.22 3.67
CA ASN A 33 1.68 1.96 4.09
C ASN A 33 0.62 0.88 4.27
N GLY A 34 0.76 -0.27 3.60
CA GLY A 34 -0.16 -1.39 3.67
C GLY A 34 -0.45 -2.02 2.31
N PHE A 35 -1.56 -2.75 2.23
CA PHE A 35 -1.98 -3.48 1.03
C PHE A 35 -3.11 -2.78 0.30
N TRP A 36 -3.05 -2.86 -1.01
CA TRP A 36 -3.95 -2.17 -1.92
C TRP A 36 -4.27 -3.05 -3.12
N ILE A 37 -5.49 -2.94 -3.61
CA ILE A 37 -5.95 -3.62 -4.83
C ILE A 37 -6.57 -2.58 -5.76
N LEU A 38 -6.33 -2.70 -7.05
CA LEU A 38 -6.88 -1.78 -8.04
C LEU A 38 -8.40 -2.03 -8.20
N GLU A 39 -9.21 -0.97 -8.13
CA GLU A 39 -10.69 -1.04 -8.09
C GLU A 39 -11.29 -1.71 -9.34
N ASP A 40 -10.67 -1.54 -10.50
CA ASP A 40 -11.15 -2.10 -11.77
C ASP A 40 -10.85 -3.59 -11.94
N VAL A 41 -10.01 -4.16 -11.07
CA VAL A 41 -9.52 -5.55 -11.17
C VAL A 41 -9.62 -6.27 -9.83
N LEU A 42 -10.73 -6.07 -9.10
CA LEU A 42 -10.96 -6.72 -7.80
C LEU A 42 -10.94 -8.26 -7.85
N ASP A 43 -11.13 -8.85 -9.03
CA ASP A 43 -11.02 -10.29 -9.24
C ASP A 43 -9.58 -10.76 -9.51
N GLU A 44 -8.64 -9.84 -9.72
CA GLU A 44 -7.22 -10.14 -9.85
C GLU A 44 -6.58 -10.29 -8.47
N GLU A 45 -5.95 -11.45 -8.30
CA GLU A 45 -5.17 -11.83 -7.12
C GLU A 45 -3.85 -11.06 -7.05
N ASN A 46 -3.78 -9.74 -7.24
CA ASN A 46 -2.53 -8.99 -7.15
C ASN A 46 -2.69 -7.78 -6.24
N LEU A 47 -1.98 -7.78 -5.12
CA LEU A 47 -1.94 -6.68 -4.18
C LEU A 47 -0.69 -5.84 -4.42
N LEU A 48 -0.88 -4.54 -4.46
CA LEU A 48 0.20 -3.60 -4.22
C LEU A 48 0.48 -3.57 -2.71
N TYR A 49 1.72 -3.80 -2.32
CA TYR A 49 2.23 -3.61 -0.97
C TYR A 49 3.19 -2.42 -0.95
N LEU A 50 2.93 -1.49 -0.02
CA LEU A 50 3.75 -0.32 0.23
C LEU A 50 4.18 -0.33 1.70
N ASP A 51 5.46 -0.14 1.94
CA ASP A 51 6.02 -0.04 3.29
C ASP A 51 7.15 0.99 3.27
N PHE A 52 6.75 2.25 3.30
CA PHE A 52 7.65 3.38 3.27
C PHE A 52 8.44 3.47 4.55
N ASP A 53 9.76 3.52 4.40
CA ASP A 53 10.68 3.81 5.47
C ASP A 53 10.40 5.19 6.08
N LYS A 54 10.43 5.27 7.41
CA LYS A 54 10.07 6.49 8.14
C LYS A 54 11.10 7.61 7.98
N GLU A 55 12.36 7.28 7.73
CA GLU A 55 13.42 8.29 7.65
C GLU A 55 13.54 8.84 6.23
N ASN A 56 13.37 7.98 5.23
CA ASN A 56 13.67 8.29 3.83
C ASN A 56 12.44 8.39 2.94
N ASN A 57 11.24 8.06 3.45
CA ASN A 57 9.99 8.00 2.69
C ASN A 57 10.12 7.19 1.39
N VAL A 58 10.90 6.11 1.43
CA VAL A 58 11.18 5.25 0.27
C VAL A 58 10.64 3.85 0.51
N THR A 59 10.10 3.23 -0.53
CA THR A 59 9.70 1.82 -0.54
C THR A 59 9.92 1.21 -1.92
N SER A 60 9.70 -0.10 -2.05
CA SER A 60 9.58 -0.75 -3.35
C SER A 60 8.10 -0.78 -3.75
N TRP A 61 7.78 -0.48 -5.01
CA TRP A 61 6.41 -0.67 -5.53
C TRP A 61 6.17 -2.16 -5.79
N GLU A 62 5.71 -2.86 -4.76
CA GLU A 62 5.67 -4.33 -4.77
C GLU A 62 4.29 -4.85 -5.14
N THR A 63 4.17 -5.52 -6.28
CA THR A 63 2.98 -6.32 -6.56
C THR A 63 3.20 -7.76 -6.11
N ILE A 64 2.27 -8.27 -5.30
CA ILE A 64 2.31 -9.59 -4.68
C ILE A 64 1.03 -10.35 -5.04
N PRO A 65 1.13 -11.59 -5.55
CA PRO A 65 -0.06 -12.38 -5.79
C PRO A 65 -0.80 -12.69 -4.48
N PHE A 66 -2.13 -12.62 -4.47
CA PHE A 66 -3.03 -12.89 -3.35
C PHE A 66 -3.71 -14.24 -3.49
N SER A 67 -3.14 -15.28 -2.88
CA SER A 67 -3.66 -16.63 -2.96
C SER A 67 -3.65 -17.33 -1.61
N ARG A 68 -4.57 -18.29 -1.45
CA ARG A 68 -4.61 -19.14 -0.25
C ARG A 68 -3.33 -19.95 -0.05
N GLU A 69 -2.61 -20.28 -1.13
CA GLU A 69 -1.35 -21.02 -1.04
C GLU A 69 -0.26 -20.18 -0.37
N ILE A 70 -0.17 -18.89 -0.73
CA ILE A 70 0.77 -17.95 -0.10
C ILE A 70 0.34 -17.68 1.34
N GLU A 71 -0.96 -17.50 1.59
CA GLU A 71 -1.51 -17.33 2.94
C GLU A 71 -1.14 -18.49 3.87
N GLN A 72 -1.25 -19.74 3.38
CA GLN A 72 -0.96 -20.95 4.15
C GLN A 72 0.54 -21.21 4.31
N SER A 73 1.34 -20.89 3.31
CA SER A 73 2.79 -21.14 3.33
C SER A 73 3.57 -20.03 4.03
N GLY A 74 3.05 -18.80 4.04
CA GLY A 74 3.76 -17.60 4.51
C GLY A 74 4.92 -17.19 3.60
N VAL A 75 4.97 -17.70 2.36
CA VAL A 75 6.09 -17.48 1.43
C VAL A 75 5.63 -16.66 0.24
N ILE A 76 6.22 -15.48 0.08
CA ILE A 76 5.96 -14.59 -1.06
C ILE A 76 6.91 -14.95 -2.20
N PRO A 77 6.42 -15.15 -3.43
CA PRO A 77 7.29 -15.29 -4.58
C PRO A 77 8.09 -13.98 -4.79
N MET A 78 9.42 -14.06 -4.69
CA MET A 78 10.29 -12.93 -4.96
C MET A 78 10.25 -12.59 -6.45
N ILE A 79 9.82 -11.36 -6.78
CA ILE A 79 9.90 -10.81 -8.12
C ILE A 79 11.06 -9.81 -8.14
N SER A 80 12.06 -10.05 -8.98
CA SER A 80 13.21 -9.14 -9.11
C SER A 80 12.85 -7.88 -9.93
N CYS A 81 13.51 -6.76 -9.61
CA CYS A 81 13.45 -5.47 -10.33
C CYS A 81 12.17 -4.62 -10.15
N ARG A 82 11.70 -4.48 -8.91
CA ARG A 82 10.62 -3.54 -8.57
C ARG A 82 11.13 -2.09 -8.57
N PRO A 83 10.37 -1.12 -9.11
CA PRO A 83 10.78 0.28 -9.04
C PRO A 83 10.74 0.75 -7.59
N TRP A 84 11.69 1.62 -7.24
CA TRP A 84 11.66 2.31 -5.96
C TRP A 84 10.71 3.49 -6.05
N VAL A 85 10.01 3.77 -4.96
CA VAL A 85 9.06 4.87 -4.88
C VAL A 85 9.38 5.69 -3.67
N THR A 86 9.50 7.00 -3.88
CA THR A 86 9.77 7.98 -2.84
C THR A 86 8.62 8.97 -2.76
N ILE A 87 8.13 9.27 -1.54
CA ILE A 87 7.18 10.37 -1.33
C ILE A 87 7.96 11.68 -1.31
N ILE A 88 7.66 12.56 -2.26
CA ILE A 88 8.28 13.89 -2.38
C ILE A 88 7.22 14.99 -2.25
N LYS A 89 7.66 16.22 -1.96
CA LYS A 89 6.78 17.39 -1.85
C LYS A 89 7.26 18.60 -2.67
N PRO A 90 7.30 18.52 -4.01
CA PRO A 90 7.63 19.68 -4.83
C PRO A 90 6.48 20.69 -4.84
N HIS A 91 6.78 21.98 -4.65
CA HIS A 91 5.80 23.07 -4.76
C HIS A 91 4.49 22.86 -3.95
N ASP A 92 4.64 22.33 -2.73
CA ASP A 92 3.55 22.02 -1.80
C ASP A 92 2.57 20.91 -2.22
N LYS A 93 2.83 20.20 -3.33
CA LYS A 93 2.09 19.02 -3.76
C LYS A 93 2.79 17.75 -3.33
N VAL A 94 2.05 16.73 -2.90
CA VAL A 94 2.64 15.43 -2.59
C VAL A 94 2.54 14.51 -3.80
N GLU A 95 3.71 13.97 -4.16
CA GLU A 95 3.89 13.18 -5.36
C GLU A 95 4.70 11.92 -5.02
N LEU A 96 4.51 10.89 -5.83
CA LEU A 96 5.31 9.67 -5.82
C LEU A 96 6.34 9.76 -6.93
N GLU A 97 7.61 9.82 -6.56
CA GLU A 97 8.73 9.70 -7.49
C GLU A 97 9.07 8.23 -7.68
N PHE A 98 8.88 7.72 -8.90
CA PHE A 98 9.25 6.37 -9.29
C PHE A 98 10.67 6.39 -9.85
N VAL A 99 11.58 5.64 -9.25
CA VAL A 99 12.97 5.50 -9.68
C VAL A 99 13.23 4.06 -10.09
N GLY A 100 13.42 3.86 -11.39
CA GLY A 100 13.88 2.60 -11.97
C GLY A 100 15.26 2.73 -12.62
N LEU A 101 15.85 1.61 -13.04
CA LEU A 101 17.18 1.59 -13.66
C LEU A 101 17.28 2.43 -14.95
N TYR A 102 16.15 2.71 -15.61
CA TYR A 102 16.10 3.39 -16.92
C TYR A 102 14.98 4.43 -17.05
N TYR A 103 14.23 4.70 -15.98
CA TYR A 103 13.07 5.58 -16.01
C TYR A 103 12.91 6.26 -14.65
N SER A 104 12.60 7.55 -14.70
CA SER A 104 12.15 8.33 -13.54
C SER A 104 10.88 9.05 -13.93
N ASP A 105 9.87 8.97 -13.07
CA ASP A 105 8.59 9.65 -13.29
C ASP A 105 8.01 10.09 -11.98
N THR A 106 7.06 11.00 -12.05
CA THR A 106 6.47 11.62 -10.89
C THR A 106 4.96 11.69 -11.07
N LEU A 107 4.25 11.06 -10.15
CA LEU A 107 2.79 11.02 -10.16
C LEU A 107 2.24 11.73 -8.92
N GLU A 108 1.35 12.69 -9.13
CA GLU A 108 0.64 13.38 -8.05
C GLU A 108 -0.35 12.41 -7.36
N ILE A 109 -0.39 12.46 -6.03
CA ILE A 109 -1.46 11.78 -5.28
C ILE A 109 -2.72 12.63 -5.41
N GLU A 110 -3.68 12.16 -6.19
CA GLU A 110 -4.92 12.90 -6.47
C GLU A 110 -5.85 12.92 -5.24
N SER A 111 -5.90 11.81 -4.50
CA SER A 111 -6.66 11.68 -3.27
C SER A 111 -6.13 10.53 -2.42
N LEU A 112 -6.19 10.67 -1.11
CA LEU A 112 -5.85 9.62 -0.15
C LEU A 112 -6.86 9.66 1.00
N SER A 113 -7.32 8.49 1.41
CA SER A 113 -8.18 8.24 2.56
C SER A 113 -7.67 6.97 3.26
N LYS A 114 -8.33 6.52 4.33
CA LYS A 114 -7.93 5.26 5.00
C LYS A 114 -8.25 4.04 4.15
N THR A 115 -9.25 4.14 3.27
CA THR A 115 -9.68 3.00 2.44
C THR A 115 -9.38 3.13 0.96
N LYS A 116 -8.95 4.30 0.48
CA LYS A 116 -8.68 4.55 -0.94
C LYS A 116 -7.47 5.44 -1.16
N PHE A 117 -6.69 5.16 -2.20
CA PHE A 117 -5.78 6.15 -2.77
C PHE A 117 -5.93 6.20 -4.29
N LYS A 118 -5.63 7.36 -4.88
CA LYS A 118 -5.77 7.57 -6.32
C LYS A 118 -4.53 8.25 -6.90
N ILE A 119 -4.01 7.69 -7.98
CA ILE A 119 -2.88 8.22 -8.76
C ILE A 119 -3.12 7.94 -10.24
N ASP A 120 -2.75 8.86 -11.13
CA ASP A 120 -2.88 8.70 -12.59
C ASP A 120 -4.28 8.20 -13.04
N GLY A 121 -5.34 8.74 -12.43
CA GLY A 121 -6.72 8.31 -12.67
C GLY A 121 -7.11 6.94 -12.11
N LEU A 122 -6.16 6.13 -11.63
CA LEU A 122 -6.37 4.80 -11.08
C LEU A 122 -6.70 4.85 -9.60
N THR A 123 -7.79 4.18 -9.20
CA THR A 123 -8.23 4.09 -7.80
C THR A 123 -7.83 2.74 -7.21
N TYR A 124 -7.12 2.79 -6.09
CA TYR A 124 -6.76 1.63 -5.30
C TYR A 124 -7.58 1.59 -4.03
N LEU A 125 -8.11 0.40 -3.70
CA LEU A 125 -8.86 0.14 -2.49
C LEU A 125 -7.98 -0.58 -1.47
N ARG A 126 -8.14 -0.22 -0.21
CA ARG A 126 -7.38 -0.78 0.91
C ARG A 126 -7.77 -2.23 1.13
N HIS A 127 -6.78 -3.09 1.17
CA HIS A 127 -6.93 -4.52 1.35
C HIS A 127 -6.33 -4.96 2.69
N LYS A 128 -6.90 -6.01 3.31
CA LYS A 128 -6.37 -6.58 4.56
C LYS A 128 -4.98 -7.18 4.37
N GLY A 129 -4.71 -7.70 3.17
CA GLY A 129 -3.44 -8.32 2.81
C GLY A 129 -3.25 -9.68 3.44
N TYR A 130 -2.02 -9.96 3.85
CA TYR A 130 -1.66 -11.20 4.54
C TYR A 130 -1.41 -10.95 6.03
N ASP A 131 -2.03 -11.76 6.87
CA ASP A 131 -1.85 -11.68 8.33
C ASP A 131 -0.39 -11.86 8.75
N PHE A 132 0.39 -12.68 8.04
CA PHE A 132 1.80 -12.95 8.38
C PHE A 132 2.77 -11.82 7.99
N MET A 133 2.35 -10.91 7.10
CA MET A 133 3.12 -9.71 6.74
C MET A 133 2.72 -8.50 7.57
N SER A 134 1.54 -8.55 8.17
CA SER A 134 1.11 -7.59 9.16
C SER A 134 1.97 -7.80 10.40
N SER A 135 3.10 -7.11 10.50
CA SER A 135 3.85 -7.09 11.76
C SER A 135 2.88 -6.68 12.87
N PRO A 136 2.87 -7.35 14.03
CA PRO A 136 2.10 -6.87 15.16
C PRO A 136 2.53 -5.42 15.40
N ILE A 137 1.55 -4.52 15.53
CA ILE A 137 1.79 -3.23 16.18
C ILE A 137 2.40 -3.60 17.52
N MET A 138 3.72 -3.48 17.64
CA MET A 138 4.42 -3.71 18.89
C MET A 138 3.78 -2.71 19.88
N PRO A 139 3.11 -3.17 20.95
CA PRO A 139 2.72 -2.24 21.98
C PRO A 139 4.00 -1.57 22.45
N GLU A 140 3.99 -0.24 22.56
CA GLU A 140 5.07 0.50 23.20
C GLU A 140 5.37 -0.18 24.53
N SER A 141 6.48 -0.91 24.60
CA SER A 141 7.04 -1.32 25.88
C SER A 141 7.60 -0.05 26.49
N VAL A 142 6.76 0.61 27.29
CA VAL A 142 7.19 1.62 28.26
C VAL A 142 8.25 0.96 29.15
N PRO A 143 9.46 1.52 29.30
CA PRO A 143 10.41 1.02 30.26
C PRO A 143 9.98 1.47 31.67
N GLU A 144 9.74 0.51 32.56
CA GLU A 144 9.71 0.64 34.02
C GLU A 144 10.50 -0.59 34.54
N ASP A 145 11.62 -0.55 35.27
CA ASP A 145 12.40 0.50 35.95
C ASP A 145 13.91 0.26 35.73
#